data_AF-A0AA97P7N1-F1
#
_entry.id   AF-A0AA97P7N1-F1
#
_cell.length_a   1.000
_cell.length_b   1.000
_cell.length_c   1.000
_cell.angle_alpha   90.00
_cell.angle_beta   90.00
_cell.angle_gamma   90.00
#
_symmetry.space_group_name_H-M   'P 1'
#
loop_
_entity.id
_entity.type
_entity.pdbx_description
1 polymer ?
#
loop_
_entity_poly.entity_id
_entity_poly.type
_entity_poly.pdbx_seq_one_letter_code
_entity_poly.pdbx_strand_id
1 'polypeptide(L)'
;MMEDVVRTVLRLLEILWTLLTTALIGNVIALNINAAGSASSAVNYTMFTCVVAWIAALYGLVTNYVDNILVPIVSFALDGAATLFTFIAAVVLSAKLRVTNCGGRLDSRDLGSDWIGFGSADNQKRCREIQASAVFLWFLLACFVTSLFFTFRSSKRTGKSVLSGPSSGDSYI
;
A
#
# COMPACT_ATOMS: atom_id res chain seq x y z
N MET A 1 -16.43 13.66 14.86
CA MET A 1 -16.72 14.35 13.58
C MET A 1 -15.46 14.63 12.77
N MET A 2 -14.52 15.49 13.20
CA MET A 2 -13.30 15.75 12.40
C MET A 2 -12.43 14.49 12.20
N GLU A 3 -12.22 13.69 13.25
CA GLU A 3 -11.44 12.44 13.12
C GLU A 3 -12.10 11.43 12.15
N ASP A 4 -13.43 11.36 12.14
CA ASP A 4 -14.18 10.45 11.27
C ASP A 4 -14.11 10.89 9.80
N VAL A 5 -14.21 12.20 9.55
CA VAL A 5 -14.01 12.79 8.21
C VAL A 5 -12.59 12.50 7.72
N VAL A 6 -11.57 12.69 8.56
CA VAL A 6 -10.17 12.42 8.22
C VAL A 6 -9.97 10.93 7.89
N ARG A 7 -10.52 10.02 8.69
CA ARG A 7 -10.45 8.57 8.45
C ARG A 7 -11.09 8.19 7.13
N THR A 8 -12.28 8.71 6.83
CA THR A 8 -12.98 8.43 5.57
C THR A 8 -12.21 8.96 4.36
N VAL A 9 -11.69 10.20 4.43
CA VAL A 9 -10.86 10.76 3.37
C VAL A 9 -9.60 9.94 3.15
N LEU A 10 -8.93 9.47 4.21
CA LEU A 10 -7.78 8.58 4.11
C LEU A 10 -8.13 7.27 3.41
N ARG A 11 -9.26 6.61 3.75
CA ARG A 11 -9.71 5.39 3.06
C ARG A 11 -9.98 5.63 1.58
N LEU A 12 -10.60 6.75 1.22
CA LEU A 12 -10.84 7.10 -0.19
C LEU A 12 -9.54 7.36 -0.95
N LEU A 13 -8.56 8.02 -0.31
CA LEU A 13 -7.24 8.22 -0.89
C LEU A 13 -6.50 6.89 -1.05
N GLU A 14 -6.54 5.99 -0.06
CA GLU A 14 -5.99 4.64 -0.17
C GLU A 14 -6.59 3.89 -1.37
N ILE A 15 -7.91 3.93 -1.52
CA ILE A 15 -8.61 3.30 -2.66
C ILE A 15 -8.17 3.95 -3.99
N LEU A 16 -8.08 5.27 -4.05
CA LEU A 16 -7.67 6.00 -5.25
C LEU A 16 -6.26 5.59 -5.68
N TRP A 17 -5.28 5.66 -4.77
CA TRP A 17 -3.89 5.31 -5.08
C TRP A 17 -3.74 3.82 -5.40
N THR A 18 -4.49 2.95 -4.71
CA THR A 18 -4.51 1.52 -5.00
C THR A 18 -5.07 1.26 -6.39
N LEU A 19 -6.16 1.92 -6.79
CA LEU A 19 -6.75 1.80 -8.12
C LEU A 19 -5.77 2.24 -9.21
N LEU A 20 -5.18 3.43 -9.08
CA LEU A 20 -4.21 3.94 -10.04
C LEU A 20 -3.02 2.99 -10.19
N THR A 21 -2.44 2.55 -9.06
CA THR A 21 -1.31 1.62 -9.05
C THR A 21 -1.68 0.29 -9.70
N THR A 22 -2.85 -0.27 -9.38
CA THR A 22 -3.34 -1.53 -9.96
C THR A 22 -3.52 -1.41 -11.47
N ALA A 23 -4.10 -0.31 -11.96
CA ALA A 23 -4.32 -0.08 -13.39
C ALA A 23 -3.00 0.00 -14.18
N LEU A 24 -2.03 0.75 -13.67
CA LEU A 24 -0.72 0.91 -14.31
C LEU A 24 0.09 -0.38 -14.29
N ILE A 25 0.16 -1.05 -13.13
CA ILE A 25 0.89 -2.33 -13.00
C ILE A 25 0.22 -3.42 -13.85
N GLY A 26 -1.11 -3.45 -13.91
CA GLY A 26 -1.85 -4.35 -14.81
C GLY A 26 -1.51 -4.11 -16.27
N ASN A 27 -1.37 -2.84 -16.69
CA ASN A 27 -0.97 -2.53 -18.06
C ASN A 27 0.49 -2.93 -18.34
N VAL A 28 1.41 -2.75 -17.39
CA VAL A 28 2.80 -3.22 -17.49
C VAL A 28 2.86 -4.74 -17.67
N ILE A 29 1.99 -5.50 -16.99
CA ILE A 29 1.89 -6.96 -17.15
C ILE A 29 1.37 -7.31 -18.55
N ALA A 30 0.33 -6.62 -19.03
CA ALA A 30 -0.24 -6.85 -20.35
C ALA A 30 0.75 -6.52 -21.50
N LEU A 31 1.61 -5.53 -21.28
CA LEU A 31 2.65 -5.09 -22.20
C LEU A 31 3.93 -5.96 -22.17
N ASN A 32 3.96 -7.02 -21.35
CA ASN A 32 5.14 -7.82 -21.13
C ASN A 32 5.47 -8.76 -22.31
N ILE A 33 6.62 -8.56 -22.92
CA ILE A 33 7.18 -9.38 -23.99
C ILE A 33 8.57 -9.83 -23.53
N ASN A 34 8.64 -10.99 -22.85
CA ASN A 34 9.89 -11.61 -22.39
C ASN A 34 10.79 -10.68 -21.54
N ALA A 35 10.22 -9.89 -20.62
CA ALA A 35 11.04 -9.13 -19.68
C ALA A 35 11.86 -10.05 -18.79
N ALA A 36 13.01 -9.55 -18.34
CA ALA A 36 13.89 -10.27 -17.42
C ALA A 36 13.13 -10.78 -16.20
N GLY A 37 13.47 -11.99 -15.73
CA GLY A 37 12.78 -12.62 -14.59
C GLY A 37 12.79 -11.75 -13.34
N SER A 38 13.86 -10.98 -13.13
CA SER A 38 14.00 -10.06 -12.00
C SER A 38 13.13 -8.80 -12.09
N ALA A 39 12.66 -8.45 -13.29
CA ALA A 39 11.71 -7.37 -13.54
C ALA A 39 10.27 -7.87 -13.33
N SER A 40 9.96 -9.03 -13.91
CA SER A 40 8.66 -9.68 -13.78
C SER A 40 8.33 -10.03 -12.33
N SER A 41 9.32 -10.46 -11.53
CA SER A 41 9.10 -10.75 -10.11
C SER A 41 8.73 -9.50 -9.29
N ALA A 42 9.35 -8.35 -9.57
CA ALA A 42 9.05 -7.10 -8.90
C ALA A 42 7.63 -6.59 -9.24
N VAL A 43 7.25 -6.70 -10.51
CA VAL A 43 5.89 -6.33 -10.98
C VAL A 43 4.83 -7.24 -10.35
N ASN A 44 5.08 -8.56 -10.32
CA ASN A 44 4.16 -9.53 -9.69
C ASN A 44 4.01 -9.29 -8.18
N TYR A 45 5.10 -9.00 -7.47
CA TYR A 45 5.05 -8.65 -6.06
C TYR A 45 4.25 -7.36 -5.81
N THR A 46 4.39 -6.37 -6.70
CA THR A 46 3.61 -5.14 -6.64
C THR A 46 2.12 -5.41 -6.85
N MET A 47 1.76 -6.29 -7.78
CA MET A 47 0.35 -6.68 -7.98
C MET A 47 -0.24 -7.39 -6.76
N PHE A 48 0.52 -8.31 -6.13
CA PHE A 48 0.12 -8.92 -4.85
C PHE A 48 -0.13 -7.85 -3.78
N THR A 49 0.76 -6.88 -3.68
CA THR A 49 0.65 -5.78 -2.71
C THR A 49 -0.61 -4.94 -2.97
N CYS A 50 -0.94 -4.64 -4.23
CA CYS A 50 -2.17 -3.96 -4.59
C CYS A 50 -3.43 -4.71 -4.12
N VAL A 51 -3.45 -6.04 -4.23
CA VAL A 51 -4.59 -6.86 -3.74
C VAL A 51 -4.73 -6.75 -2.23
N VAL A 52 -3.62 -6.81 -1.47
CA VAL A 52 -3.66 -6.63 -0.02
C VAL A 52 -4.14 -5.22 0.35
N ALA A 53 -3.67 -4.20 -0.36
CA ALA A 53 -4.10 -2.81 -0.17
C ALA A 53 -5.60 -2.64 -0.44
N TRP A 54 -6.14 -3.27 -1.48
CA TRP A 54 -7.59 -3.29 -1.75
C TRP A 54 -8.38 -3.87 -0.59
N ILE A 55 -7.96 -5.02 -0.07
CA ILE A 55 -8.63 -5.68 1.06
C ILE A 55 -8.60 -4.78 2.30
N ALA A 56 -7.43 -4.22 2.63
CA ALA A 56 -7.28 -3.34 3.79
C ALA A 56 -8.12 -2.07 3.68
N ALA A 57 -8.09 -1.39 2.52
CA ALA A 57 -8.79 -0.13 2.31
C ALA A 57 -10.32 -0.32 2.26
N LEU A 58 -10.82 -1.37 1.57
CA LEU A 58 -12.25 -1.67 1.52
C LEU A 58 -12.79 -2.12 2.87
N TYR A 59 -12.07 -3.00 3.58
CA TYR A 59 -12.45 -3.40 4.93
C TYR A 59 -12.47 -2.20 5.88
N GLY A 60 -11.44 -1.35 5.81
CA GLY A 60 -11.35 -0.12 6.58
C GLY A 60 -12.46 0.89 6.26
N LEU A 61 -12.93 0.94 5.00
CA LEU A 61 -14.05 1.80 4.61
C LEU A 61 -15.39 1.26 5.14
N VAL A 62 -15.67 -0.03 4.97
CA VAL A 62 -16.92 -0.66 5.42
C VAL A 62 -17.07 -0.56 6.93
N THR A 63 -15.98 -0.79 7.67
CA THR A 63 -15.99 -0.72 9.14
C THR A 63 -16.19 0.68 9.70
N ASN A 64 -16.05 1.75 8.88
CA ASN A 64 -16.43 3.11 9.30
C ASN A 64 -17.95 3.33 9.33
N TYR A 65 -18.74 2.50 8.63
CA TYR A 65 -20.20 2.64 8.53
C TYR A 65 -20.96 1.48 9.20
N VAL A 66 -20.31 0.33 9.36
CA VAL A 66 -20.92 -0.89 9.89
C VAL A 66 -20.14 -1.37 11.12
N ASP A 67 -20.57 -0.92 12.30
CA ASP A 67 -19.92 -1.27 13.57
C ASP A 67 -19.96 -2.77 13.88
N ASN A 68 -20.96 -3.50 13.38
CA ASN A 68 -21.11 -4.94 13.61
C ASN A 68 -19.97 -5.80 13.04
N ILE A 69 -19.16 -5.27 12.12
CA ILE A 69 -18.06 -5.99 11.46
C ILE A 69 -16.70 -5.50 11.99
N LEU A 70 -16.70 -4.49 12.85
CA LEU A 70 -15.48 -3.87 13.37
C LEU A 70 -14.79 -4.81 14.36
N VAL A 71 -13.72 -5.46 13.90
CA VAL A 71 -12.81 -6.24 14.75
C VAL A 71 -11.48 -5.50 14.81
N PRO A 72 -11.16 -4.77 15.90
CA PRO A 72 -10.01 -3.86 15.95
C PRO A 72 -8.67 -4.51 15.65
N ILE A 73 -8.49 -5.78 16.04
CA ILE A 73 -7.25 -6.52 15.76
C ILE A 73 -7.09 -6.84 14.27
N VAL A 74 -8.21 -7.08 13.56
CA VAL A 74 -8.22 -7.33 12.12
C VAL A 74 -7.88 -6.05 11.36
N SER A 75 -8.49 -4.92 11.72
CA SER A 75 -8.14 -3.61 11.12
C SER A 75 -6.66 -3.29 11.32
N PHE A 76 -6.12 -3.51 12.52
CA PHE A 76 -4.71 -3.28 12.80
C PHE A 76 -3.78 -4.21 11.99
N ALA A 77 -4.12 -5.50 11.89
CA ALA A 77 -3.35 -6.45 11.10
C ALA A 77 -3.38 -6.12 9.60
N LEU A 78 -4.54 -5.74 9.06
CA LEU A 78 -4.70 -5.36 7.66
C LEU A 78 -3.97 -4.06 7.33
N ASP A 79 -4.15 -3.00 8.13
CA ASP A 79 -3.43 -1.73 7.95
C ASP A 79 -1.90 -1.95 8.09
N GLY A 80 -1.47 -2.80 9.04
CA GLY A 80 -0.06 -3.14 9.25
C GLY A 80 0.54 -3.93 8.08
N ALA A 81 -0.15 -4.97 7.60
CA ALA A 81 0.28 -5.77 6.46
C ALA A 81 0.33 -4.93 5.18
N ALA A 82 -0.70 -4.12 4.92
CA ALA A 82 -0.74 -3.21 3.78
C ALA A 82 0.40 -2.19 3.84
N THR A 83 0.67 -1.61 5.00
CA THR A 83 1.81 -0.69 5.21
C THR A 83 3.14 -1.37 4.88
N LEU A 84 3.39 -2.55 5.46
CA LEU A 84 4.65 -3.27 5.29
C LEU A 84 4.89 -3.69 3.84
N PHE A 85 3.91 -4.30 3.19
CA PHE A 85 4.06 -4.76 1.80
C PHE A 85 4.16 -3.57 0.83
N THR A 86 3.39 -2.50 1.04
CA THR A 86 3.50 -1.28 0.23
C THR A 86 4.88 -0.65 0.35
N PHE A 87 5.45 -0.62 1.55
CA PHE A 87 6.81 -0.11 1.76
C PHE A 87 7.84 -0.93 0.97
N ILE A 88 7.79 -2.26 1.08
CA ILE A 88 8.71 -3.15 0.36
C ILE A 88 8.54 -2.97 -1.16
N ALA A 89 7.30 -2.90 -1.66
CA ALA A 89 7.03 -2.71 -3.09
C ALA A 89 7.58 -1.37 -3.59
N ALA A 90 7.36 -0.28 -2.84
CA ALA A 90 7.87 1.05 -3.18
C ALA A 90 9.40 1.07 -3.27
N VAL A 91 10.09 0.45 -2.30
CA VAL A 91 11.56 0.37 -2.27
C VAL A 91 12.09 -0.48 -3.43
N VAL A 92 11.54 -1.67 -3.65
CA VAL A 92 11.97 -2.58 -4.73
C VAL A 92 11.79 -1.92 -6.10
N LEU A 93 10.65 -1.29 -6.35
CA LEU A 93 10.37 -0.64 -7.63
C LEU A 93 11.29 0.57 -7.87
N SER A 94 11.54 1.37 -6.83
CA SER A 94 12.47 2.50 -6.89
C SER A 94 13.90 2.05 -7.17
N ALA A 95 14.36 1.00 -6.49
CA ALA A 95 15.71 0.44 -6.67
C ALA A 95 15.90 -0.16 -8.08
N LYS A 96 14.87 -0.79 -8.63
CA LYS A 96 14.90 -1.39 -9.97
C LYS A 96 14.83 -0.35 -11.10
N LEU A 97 14.11 0.76 -10.90
CA LEU A 97 13.95 1.80 -11.93
C LEU A 97 15.21 2.67 -12.11
N ARG A 98 16.02 2.85 -11.05
CA ARG A 98 17.32 3.55 -11.08
C ARG A 98 17.32 5.03 -11.51
N VAL A 99 16.31 5.82 -11.12
CA VAL A 99 16.20 7.28 -11.40
C VAL A 99 16.59 7.62 -12.85
N THR A 100 15.93 6.97 -13.81
CA THR A 100 16.21 7.20 -15.23
C THR A 100 15.22 8.18 -15.85
N ASN A 101 15.62 8.82 -16.95
CA ASN A 101 14.74 9.65 -17.74
C ASN A 101 14.05 8.81 -18.83
N CYS A 102 12.78 8.44 -18.60
CA CYS A 102 11.95 7.74 -19.58
C CYS A 102 11.62 8.58 -20.83
N GLY A 103 12.03 9.84 -20.92
CA GLY A 103 11.89 10.71 -22.09
C GLY A 103 13.08 10.63 -23.06
N GLY A 104 14.22 10.08 -22.62
CA GLY A 104 15.47 10.05 -23.38
C GLY A 104 15.74 8.73 -24.10
N ARG A 105 16.97 8.56 -24.58
CA ARG A 105 17.46 7.30 -25.16
C ARG A 105 17.58 6.24 -24.06
N LEU A 106 16.76 5.20 -24.16
CA LEU A 106 16.85 4.00 -23.31
C LEU A 106 17.80 3.01 -23.99
N ASP A 107 19.07 3.00 -23.58
CA ASP A 107 20.07 2.07 -24.10
C ASP A 107 20.37 0.96 -23.07
N SER A 108 20.41 -0.28 -23.54
CA SER A 108 20.73 -1.45 -22.71
C SER A 108 22.17 -1.44 -22.20
N ARG A 109 23.08 -0.66 -22.83
CA ARG A 109 24.46 -0.48 -22.36
C ARG A 109 24.56 0.29 -21.05
N ASP A 110 23.69 1.27 -20.84
CA ASP A 110 23.70 2.11 -19.62
C ASP A 110 22.85 1.51 -18.50
N LEU A 111 21.75 0.85 -18.85
CA LEU A 111 20.76 0.36 -17.88
C LEU A 111 20.96 -1.12 -17.51
N GLY A 112 21.65 -1.88 -18.36
CA GLY A 112 21.79 -3.34 -18.28
C GLY A 112 20.63 -4.06 -18.97
N SER A 113 20.88 -5.28 -19.46
CA SER A 113 19.88 -6.11 -20.15
C SER A 113 18.66 -6.46 -19.29
N ASP A 114 18.85 -6.53 -17.97
CA ASP A 114 17.84 -6.98 -17.01
C ASP A 114 17.01 -5.85 -16.40
N TRP A 115 17.08 -4.66 -16.98
CA TRP A 115 16.42 -3.48 -16.43
C TRP A 115 14.89 -3.54 -16.57
N ILE A 116 14.20 -3.02 -15.54
CA ILE A 116 12.76 -3.24 -15.33
C ILE A 116 11.85 -2.61 -16.41
N GLY A 117 12.35 -1.57 -17.07
CA GLY A 117 11.65 -0.88 -18.16
C GLY A 117 11.74 -1.58 -19.52
N PHE A 118 12.57 -2.61 -19.67
CA PHE A 118 12.66 -3.41 -20.89
C PHE A 118 11.67 -4.58 -20.90
N GLY A 119 11.35 -5.06 -22.11
CA GLY A 119 10.44 -6.19 -22.33
C GLY A 119 9.04 -5.74 -22.71
N SER A 120 8.92 -4.74 -23.58
CA SER A 120 7.67 -4.36 -24.23
C SER A 120 7.94 -3.88 -25.66
N ALA A 121 6.89 -3.84 -26.49
CA ALA A 121 6.95 -3.19 -27.81
C ALA A 121 7.25 -1.69 -27.69
N ASP A 122 6.83 -1.07 -26.58
CA ASP A 122 7.14 0.31 -26.23
C ASP A 122 7.74 0.38 -24.82
N ASN A 123 9.07 0.29 -24.74
CA ASN A 123 9.82 0.39 -23.49
C ASN A 123 9.70 1.79 -22.85
N GLN A 124 9.42 2.82 -23.66
CA GLN A 124 9.25 4.18 -23.17
C GLN A 124 7.96 4.31 -22.37
N LYS A 125 6.85 3.81 -22.92
CA LYS A 125 5.56 3.73 -22.24
C LYS A 125 5.66 2.91 -20.95
N ARG A 126 6.24 1.70 -21.02
CA ARG A 126 6.44 0.84 -19.85
C ARG A 126 7.25 1.53 -18.75
N CYS A 127 8.34 2.23 -19.10
CA CYS A 127 9.13 3.00 -18.12
C CYS A 127 8.30 4.06 -17.39
N ARG A 128 7.50 4.84 -18.14
CA ARG A 128 6.65 5.90 -17.55
C ARG A 128 5.59 5.33 -16.62
N GLU A 129 4.99 4.19 -16.96
CA GLU A 129 3.99 3.53 -16.11
C GLU A 129 4.60 2.99 -14.81
N ILE A 130 5.82 2.46 -14.87
CA ILE A 130 6.55 2.00 -13.69
C ILE A 130 7.01 3.18 -12.83
N GLN A 131 7.41 4.29 -13.45
CA GLN A 131 7.75 5.51 -12.71
C GLN A 131 6.55 6.11 -12.00
N ALA A 132 5.40 6.21 -12.68
CA ALA A 132 4.17 6.72 -12.10
C ALA A 132 3.69 5.82 -10.95
N SER A 133 3.70 4.49 -11.14
CA SER A 133 3.31 3.55 -10.09
C SER A 133 4.25 3.57 -8.88
N ALA A 134 5.55 3.82 -9.06
CA ALA A 134 6.48 4.01 -7.94
C ALA A 134 6.08 5.21 -7.07
N VAL A 135 5.72 6.36 -7.67
CA VAL A 135 5.26 7.54 -6.94
C VAL A 135 3.93 7.27 -6.22
N PHE A 136 2.99 6.59 -6.88
CA PHE A 136 1.70 6.25 -6.27
C PHE A 136 1.85 5.27 -5.10
N LEU A 137 2.79 4.33 -5.15
CA LEU A 137 3.11 3.47 -4.01
C LEU A 137 3.63 4.26 -2.80
N TRP A 138 4.43 5.31 -3.00
CA TRP A 138 4.88 6.18 -1.92
C TRP A 138 3.73 6.98 -1.30
N PHE A 139 2.79 7.48 -2.10
CA PHE A 139 1.59 8.14 -1.57
C PHE A 139 0.65 7.16 -0.87
N LEU A 140 0.48 5.96 -1.42
CA LEU A 140 -0.30 4.89 -0.80
C LEU A 140 0.30 4.49 0.56
N LEU A 141 1.63 4.38 0.65
CA LEU A 141 2.34 4.15 1.90
C LEU A 141 2.05 5.25 2.93
N ALA A 142 2.14 6.51 2.53
CA ALA A 142 1.86 7.62 3.45
C ALA A 142 0.42 7.57 3.99
N CYS A 143 -0.54 7.19 3.16
CA CYS A 143 -1.93 6.99 3.60
C CYS A 143 -2.05 5.84 4.61
N PHE A 144 -1.50 4.66 4.30
CA PHE A 144 -1.57 3.50 5.19
C PHE A 144 -0.82 3.70 6.51
N VAL A 145 0.34 4.37 6.50
CA VAL A 145 1.05 4.74 7.74
C VAL A 145 0.19 5.64 8.61
N THR A 146 -0.50 6.61 7.99
CA THR A 146 -1.39 7.53 8.70
C THR A 146 -2.59 6.78 9.29
N SER A 147 -3.22 5.89 8.51
CA SER A 147 -4.32 5.03 8.98
C SER A 147 -3.87 4.10 10.11
N LEU A 148 -2.72 3.45 9.98
CA LEU A 148 -2.13 2.60 11.01
C LEU A 148 -1.87 3.38 12.30
N PHE A 149 -1.36 4.61 12.20
CA PHE A 149 -1.18 5.49 13.36
C PHE A 149 -2.49 5.77 14.08
N PHE A 150 -3.55 6.06 13.34
CA PHE A 150 -4.89 6.30 13.89
C PHE A 150 -5.51 5.04 14.53
N THR A 151 -5.29 3.86 13.94
CA THR A 151 -5.71 2.57 14.49
C THR A 151 -4.95 2.25 15.77
N PHE A 152 -3.62 2.41 15.78
CA PHE A 152 -2.75 2.17 16.93
C PHE A 152 -3.07 3.09 18.12
N ARG A 153 -3.33 4.38 17.86
CA ARG A 153 -3.72 5.34 18.91
C ARG A 153 -5.07 4.99 19.52
N SER A 154 -6.00 4.44 18.73
CA SER A 154 -7.29 3.96 19.23
C SER A 154 -7.11 2.74 20.14
N SER A 155 -6.34 1.73 19.72
CA SER A 155 -6.07 0.51 20.49
C SER A 155 -5.43 0.81 21.86
N LYS A 156 -4.52 1.79 21.94
CA LYS A 156 -3.90 2.22 23.21
C LYS A 156 -4.88 2.84 24.21
N ARG A 157 -5.97 3.46 23.75
CA ARG A 157 -6.99 4.04 24.65
C ARG A 157 -7.83 2.94 25.29
N THR A 158 -8.20 1.90 24.53
CA THR A 158 -8.97 0.75 25.04
C THR A 158 -8.17 -0.12 26.02
N GLY A 159 -6.85 -0.23 25.87
CA GLY A 159 -6.01 -0.98 26.82
C GLY A 159 -5.88 -0.35 28.21
N LYS A 160 -6.08 0.98 28.34
CA LYS A 160 -6.02 1.68 29.64
C LYS A 160 -7.29 1.55 30.47
N SER A 161 -8.45 1.34 29.84
CA SER A 161 -9.72 1.19 30.55
C SER A 161 -9.91 -0.20 31.17
N VAL A 162 -9.25 -1.24 30.64
CA VAL A 162 -9.34 -2.61 31.18
C VAL A 162 -8.52 -2.79 32.47
N LEU A 163 -7.48 -1.98 32.68
CA LEU A 163 -6.65 -2.05 33.89
C LEU A 163 -7.22 -1.26 35.09
N SER A 164 -8.32 -0.51 34.90
CA SER A 164 -9.03 0.22 35.96
C SER A 164 -10.32 -0.52 36.31
N GLY A 165 -10.21 -1.76 36.76
CA GLY A 165 -11.32 -2.44 37.45
C GLY A 165 -11.54 -1.81 38.83
N PRO A 166 -12.79 -1.66 39.31
CA PRO A 166 -13.07 -1.03 40.59
C PRO A 166 -12.49 -1.85 41.75
N SER A 167 -11.76 -1.19 42.65
CA SER A 167 -11.44 -1.73 43.97
C SER A 167 -12.71 -1.81 44.81
N SER A 168 -13.47 -2.90 44.69
CA SER A 168 -14.46 -3.27 45.70
C SER A 168 -13.73 -3.92 46.87
N GLY A 169 -13.12 -3.09 47.71
CA GLY A 169 -12.62 -3.46 49.02
C GLY A 169 -13.75 -3.45 50.05
N ASP A 170 -13.81 -4.53 50.81
CA ASP A 170 -14.31 -4.68 52.18
C ASP A 170 -15.71 -4.22 52.57
N SER A 171 -16.58 -5.21 52.78
CA SER A 171 -17.63 -5.17 53.82
C SER A 171 -17.77 -6.58 54.42
N TYR A 172 -16.83 -6.95 55.28
CA TYR A 172 -17.06 -7.95 56.32
C TYR A 172 -17.28 -7.21 57.64
N ILE A 173 -18.35 -7.62 58.35
CA ILE A 173 -18.85 -7.22 59.67
C ILE A 173 -19.81 -6.02 59.66
#